data_AF-A0A1U7WR56-F1
#
_entry.id   AF-A0A1U7WR56-F1
#
_cell.length_a   1.000
_cell.length_b   1.000
_cell.length_c   1.000
_cell.angle_alpha   90.00
_cell.angle_beta   90.00
_cell.angle_gamma   90.00
#
_symmetry.space_group_name_H-M   'P 1'
#
loop_
_entity.id
_entity.type
_entity.pdbx_description
1 polymer ?
#
loop_
_entity_poly.entity_id
_entity_poly.type
_entity_poly.pdbx_seq_one_letter_code
_entity_poly.pdbx_strand_id
1 'polypeptide(L)'
;MNEDVAGDSTSSERLIRAKKLSANKQRDMGIKDRTLKLKEFKQENKILLTNLDSIDDPNIREFIRQEQKRIMDKRSQQFQQPQPQQSYASYT
;
A
#
# COMPACT_ATOMS: atom_id res chain seq x y z
N MET A 1 5.29 42.92 -33.38
CA MET A 1 4.32 42.34 -32.42
C MET A 1 3.95 40.99 -33.00
N ASN A 2 4.54 39.91 -32.50
CA ASN A 2 4.19 38.56 -32.94
C ASN A 2 3.30 37.98 -31.86
N GLU A 3 2.03 37.80 -32.21
CA GLU A 3 0.98 37.31 -31.33
C GLU A 3 1.26 35.86 -30.93
N ASP A 4 1.14 35.61 -29.64
CA ASP A 4 1.12 34.30 -29.03
C ASP A 4 0.00 33.44 -29.62
N VAL A 5 0.32 32.54 -30.57
CA VAL A 5 -0.58 31.46 -30.98
C VAL A 5 -0.47 30.33 -29.96
N ALA A 6 -1.06 30.56 -28.79
CA ALA A 6 -1.39 29.51 -27.85
C ALA A 6 -2.85 29.08 -28.10
N GLY A 7 -3.03 27.95 -28.78
CA GLY A 7 -4.22 27.13 -28.58
C GLY A 7 -5.12 26.92 -29.80
N ASP A 8 -4.89 25.81 -30.51
CA ASP A 8 -6.00 24.92 -30.83
C ASP A 8 -5.50 23.48 -30.91
N SER A 9 -5.39 22.83 -29.74
CA SER A 9 -5.21 21.38 -29.72
C SER A 9 -6.54 20.74 -30.08
N THR A 10 -6.54 19.94 -31.15
CA THR A 10 -7.71 19.20 -31.63
C THR A 10 -8.42 18.44 -30.49
N SER A 11 -9.73 18.25 -30.60
CA SER A 11 -10.53 17.52 -29.59
C SER A 11 -9.93 16.13 -29.24
N SER A 12 -9.31 15.48 -30.22
CA SER A 12 -8.59 14.21 -30.06
C SER A 12 -7.38 14.32 -29.13
N GLU A 13 -6.54 15.36 -29.28
CA GLU A 13 -5.37 15.59 -28.41
C GLU A 13 -5.76 15.87 -26.96
N ARG A 14 -6.88 16.59 -26.74
CA ARG A 14 -7.41 16.83 -25.40
C ARG A 14 -7.85 15.51 -24.74
N LEU A 15 -8.53 14.64 -25.49
CA LEU A 15 -8.95 13.33 -25.01
C LEU A 15 -7.75 12.42 -24.69
N ILE A 16 -6.72 12.42 -25.54
CA ILE A 16 -5.49 11.63 -25.31
C ILE A 16 -4.76 12.11 -24.05
N ARG A 17 -4.64 13.43 -23.84
CA ARG A 17 -4.04 13.99 -22.62
C ARG A 17 -4.85 13.64 -21.38
N ALA A 18 -6.17 13.75 -21.43
CA ALA A 18 -7.04 13.37 -20.31
C ALA A 18 -6.88 11.89 -19.92
N LYS A 19 -6.82 10.98 -20.91
CA LYS A 19 -6.57 9.55 -20.69
C LYS A 19 -5.19 9.26 -20.09
N LYS A 20 -4.14 9.97 -20.53
CA LYS A 20 -2.79 9.83 -19.96
C LYS A 20 -2.74 10.33 -18.52
N LEU A 21 -3.36 11.47 -18.22
CA LEU A 21 -3.42 12.04 -16.87
C LEU A 21 -4.21 11.14 -15.92
N SER A 22 -5.34 10.59 -16.35
CA SER A 22 -6.14 9.66 -15.52
C SER A 22 -5.38 8.36 -15.23
N ALA A 23 -4.70 7.80 -16.23
CA ALA A 23 -3.87 6.61 -16.05
C ALA A 23 -2.70 6.86 -15.09
N ASN A 24 -2.04 8.02 -15.20
CA ASN A 24 -0.97 8.41 -14.28
C ASN A 24 -1.50 8.61 -12.85
N LYS A 25 -2.63 9.30 -12.68
CA LYS A 25 -3.28 9.47 -11.38
C LYS A 25 -3.64 8.12 -10.75
N GLN A 26 -4.14 7.16 -11.53
CA GLN A 26 -4.45 5.82 -11.04
C GLN A 26 -3.19 5.07 -10.59
N ARG A 27 -2.09 5.17 -11.35
CA ARG A 27 -0.80 4.59 -10.96
C ARG A 27 -0.26 5.21 -9.68
N ASP A 28 -0.29 6.54 -9.58
CA ASP A 28 0.20 7.26 -8.40
C ASP A 28 -0.61 6.90 -7.15
N MET A 29 -1.94 6.79 -7.27
CA MET A 29 -2.79 6.31 -6.17
C MET A 29 -2.42 4.87 -5.78
N GLY A 30 -2.21 3.98 -6.75
CA GLY A 30 -1.77 2.60 -6.47
C GLY A 30 -0.39 2.51 -5.80
N ILE A 31 0.55 3.39 -6.17
CA ILE A 31 1.86 3.48 -5.51
C ILE A 31 1.72 3.98 -4.07
N LYS A 32 0.89 5.01 -3.85
CA LYS A 32 0.63 5.55 -2.50
C LYS A 32 0.01 4.50 -1.58
N ASP A 33 -1.01 3.78 -2.06
CA ASP A 33 -1.65 2.69 -1.31
C ASP A 33 -0.65 1.60 -0.92
N ARG A 34 0.16 1.11 -1.86
CA ARG A 34 1.22 0.13 -1.58
C ARG A 34 2.25 0.64 -0.57
N THR A 35 2.62 1.92 -0.69
CA THR A 35 3.58 2.55 0.22
C THR A 35 3.02 2.64 1.63
N LEU A 36 1.74 2.99 1.79
CA LEU A 36 1.07 3.03 3.09
C LEU A 36 1.00 1.65 3.72
N LYS A 37 0.55 0.64 2.97
CA LYS A 37 0.50 -0.76 3.44
C LYS A 37 1.87 -1.28 3.86
N LEU A 38 2.93 -0.95 3.12
CA LEU A 38 4.29 -1.34 3.48
C LEU A 38 4.75 -0.66 4.78
N LYS A 39 4.43 0.63 4.97
CA LYS A 39 4.75 1.35 6.22
C LYS A 39 4.03 0.74 7.42
N GLU A 40 2.75 0.44 7.28
CA GLU A 40 1.96 -0.23 8.31
C GLU A 40 2.55 -1.60 8.65
N PHE A 41 2.84 -2.42 7.64
CA PHE A 41 3.44 -3.74 7.83
C PHE A 41 4.79 -3.70 8.55
N LYS A 42 5.64 -2.72 8.19
CA LYS A 42 6.94 -2.51 8.87
C LYS A 42 6.76 -2.11 10.33
N GLN A 43 5.81 -1.22 10.63
CA GLN A 43 5.54 -0.79 12.00
C GLN A 43 4.99 -1.94 12.85
N GLU A 44 4.05 -2.72 12.31
CA GLU A 44 3.55 -3.92 12.99
C GLU A 44 4.66 -4.94 13.24
N ASN A 45 5.55 -5.17 12.27
CA ASN A 45 6.68 -6.08 12.45
C ASN A 45 7.65 -5.59 13.54
N LYS A 46 7.86 -4.28 13.67
CA LYS A 46 8.68 -3.73 14.75
C LYS A 46 8.11 -4.10 16.11
N ILE A 47 6.80 -3.96 16.29
CA ILE A 47 6.11 -4.36 17.53
C ILE A 47 6.18 -5.87 17.73
N LEU A 48 5.91 -6.65 16.68
CA LEU A 48 5.91 -8.11 16.72
C LEU A 48 7.28 -8.70 17.10
N LEU A 49 8.36 -8.09 16.63
CA LEU A 49 9.74 -8.53 16.88
C LEU A 49 10.37 -7.90 18.12
N THR A 50 9.61 -7.09 18.88
CA THR A 50 10.12 -6.51 20.12
C THR A 50 10.26 -7.61 21.18
N ASN A 51 11.46 -7.73 21.77
CA ASN A 51 11.72 -8.66 22.85
C ASN A 51 11.12 -8.14 24.16
N LEU A 52 10.10 -8.81 24.68
CA LEU A 52 9.42 -8.43 25.92
C LEU A 52 10.34 -8.49 27.14
N ASP A 53 11.30 -9.41 27.17
CA ASP A 53 12.21 -9.59 28.31
C ASP A 53 13.22 -8.45 28.44
N SER A 54 13.40 -7.66 27.37
CA SER A 54 14.24 -6.46 27.39
C SER A 54 13.52 -5.20 27.88
N ILE A 55 12.24 -5.31 28.24
CA ILE A 55 11.42 -4.18 28.71
C ILE A 55 11.30 -4.26 30.23
N ASP A 56 11.91 -3.29 30.92
CA ASP A 56 11.90 -3.20 32.39
C ASP A 56 10.51 -2.84 32.94
N ASP A 57 9.84 -1.85 32.34
CA ASP A 57 8.52 -1.39 32.80
C ASP A 57 7.45 -2.45 32.51
N PRO A 58 6.80 -3.01 33.55
CA PRO A 58 5.80 -4.05 33.39
C PRO A 58 4.56 -3.59 32.62
N ASN A 59 4.17 -2.32 32.72
CA ASN A 59 3.01 -1.77 32.01
C ASN A 59 3.30 -1.64 30.51
N ILE A 60 4.49 -1.16 30.16
CA ILE A 60 4.92 -1.08 28.75
C ILE A 60 5.05 -2.48 28.17
N ARG A 61 5.63 -3.42 28.90
CA ARG A 61 5.77 -4.81 28.47
C ARG A 61 4.43 -5.47 28.19
N GLU A 62 3.44 -5.29 29.07
CA GLU A 62 2.10 -5.82 28.88
C GLU A 62 1.38 -5.16 27.69
N PHE A 63 1.53 -3.84 27.52
CA PHE A 63 1.00 -3.13 26.36
C PHE A 63 1.57 -3.71 25.03
N ILE A 64 2.88 -3.89 24.94
CA ILE A 64 3.50 -4.47 23.73
C ILE A 64 3.00 -5.91 23.51
N ARG A 65 2.90 -6.72 24.56
CA ARG A 65 2.35 -8.09 24.47
C ARG A 65 0.93 -8.09 23.88
N GLN A 66 0.06 -7.19 24.35
CA GLN A 66 -1.31 -7.06 23.84
C GLN A 66 -1.32 -6.65 22.36
N GLU A 67 -0.46 -5.70 21.97
CA GLU A 67 -0.34 -5.29 20.57
C GLU A 67 0.20 -6.42 19.68
N GLN A 68 1.16 -7.22 20.15
CA GLN A 68 1.63 -8.41 19.43
C GLN A 68 0.49 -9.39 19.16
N LYS A 69 -0.35 -9.66 20.18
CA LYS A 69 -1.54 -10.50 20.04
C LYS A 69 -2.52 -9.91 19.01
N ARG A 70 -2.85 -8.62 19.13
CA ARG A 70 -3.75 -7.92 18.20
C ARG A 70 -3.25 -8.01 16.75
N ILE A 71 -1.95 -7.86 16.52
CA ILE A 71 -1.33 -7.96 15.19
C ILE A 71 -1.44 -9.39 14.64
N MET A 72 -1.16 -10.41 15.45
CA MET A 72 -1.31 -11.81 15.04
C MET A 72 -2.75 -12.15 14.66
N ASP A 73 -3.72 -11.69 15.46
CA ASP A 73 -5.16 -11.89 15.21
C ASP A 73 -5.62 -11.14 13.95
N LYS A 74 -5.15 -9.91 13.73
CA LYS A 74 -5.42 -9.14 12.51
C LYS A 74 -4.91 -9.89 11.28
N ARG A 75 -3.69 -10.42 11.33
CA ARG A 75 -3.07 -11.13 10.21
C ARG A 75 -3.74 -12.46 9.93
N SER A 76 -4.11 -13.23 10.95
CA SER A 76 -4.80 -14.51 10.76
C SER A 76 -6.13 -14.33 10.00
N GLN A 77 -6.87 -13.25 10.26
CA GLN A 77 -8.09 -12.90 9.53
C GLN A 77 -7.82 -12.48 8.08
N GLN A 78 -6.71 -11.78 7.80
CA GLN A 78 -6.32 -11.42 6.43
C GLN A 78 -5.98 -12.65 5.57
N PHE A 79 -5.36 -13.67 6.15
CA PHE A 79 -5.03 -14.92 5.43
C PHE A 79 -6.23 -15.88 5.27
N GLN A 80 -7.36 -15.63 5.95
CA GLN A 80 -8.60 -16.39 5.78
C GLN A 80 -9.48 -15.89 4.62
N GLN A 81 -9.13 -14.78 3.96
CA GLN A 81 -9.78 -14.44 2.69
C GLN A 81 -9.30 -15.41 1.60
N PRO A 82 -10.21 -15.96 0.77
CA PRO A 82 -9.83 -16.85 -0.32
C PRO A 82 -8.84 -16.14 -1.23
N GLN A 83 -7.60 -16.65 -1.27
CA GLN A 83 -6.60 -16.20 -2.23
C GLN A 83 -7.14 -16.49 -3.64
N PRO A 84 -7.15 -15.53 -4.58
CA PRO A 84 -7.38 -15.87 -5.98
C PRO A 84 -6.30 -16.88 -6.38
N GLN A 85 -6.71 -18.09 -6.76
CA GLN A 85 -5.82 -19.18 -7.14
C GLN A 85 -4.88 -18.66 -8.24
N GLN A 86 -3.61 -18.45 -7.90
CA GLN A 86 -2.60 -18.23 -8.92
C GLN A 86 -2.37 -19.57 -9.60
N SER A 87 -3.09 -19.77 -10.70
CA SER A 87 -2.82 -20.84 -11.65
C SER A 87 -1.41 -20.61 -12.21
N TYR A 88 -0.44 -21.30 -11.63
CA TYR A 88 0.84 -21.49 -12.29
C TYR A 88 0.58 -22.46 -13.45
N ALA A 89 0.59 -21.92 -14.66
CA ALA A 89 0.63 -22.76 -15.86
C ALA A 89 1.94 -23.54 -15.83
N SER A 90 1.85 -24.85 -15.64
CA SER A 90 2.98 -25.77 -15.82
C SER A 90 3.31 -25.81 -17.31
N TYR A 91 4.51 -25.38 -17.68
CA TYR A 91 5.07 -25.64 -19.00
C TYR A 91 5.59 -27.08 -19.01
N THR A 92 4.96 -27.95 -19.79
CA THR A 92 5.52 -29.23 -20.26
C THR A 92 6.09 -29.06 -21.65
#